data_AF-A0A353X5E9-F1
#
_entry.id   AF-A0A353X5E9-F1
#
_cell.length_a   1.000
_cell.length_b   1.000
_cell.length_c   1.000
_cell.angle_alpha   90.00
_cell.angle_beta   90.00
_cell.angle_gamma   90.00
#
_symmetry.space_group_name_H-M   'P 1'
#
loop_
_entity.id
_entity.type
_entity.pdbx_description
1 polymer ?
#
loop_
_entity_poly.entity_id
_entity_poly.type
_entity_poly.pdbx_seq_one_letter_code
_entity_poly.pdbx_strand_id
1 'polypeptide(L)'
;MKTPVASWVTTLRAQGAGAFAAAGLPRADQDGWRHTPLPPDLMTRFGAGVAPLDVTYAGPEGLVHKLMDCYTGAVPALEWLEGLQSRPARGPLWALANAHLRDGVAVDIPEGAALDVPLVLTLTGHDGQFLMTRTAIHLGPGARATIIE
;
A
#
# COMPACT_ATOMS: atom_id res chain seq x y z
N MET A 1 -19.83 -10.37 -12.14
CA MET A 1 -18.52 -10.92 -12.57
C MET A 1 -17.45 -10.12 -11.83
N LYS A 2 -16.51 -10.75 -11.10
CA LYS A 2 -15.46 -9.99 -10.37
C LYS A 2 -14.56 -9.30 -11.40
N THR A 3 -14.29 -8.00 -11.24
CA THR A 3 -13.37 -7.27 -12.11
C THR A 3 -11.99 -7.92 -12.04
N PRO A 4 -11.38 -8.34 -13.16
CA PRO A 4 -10.05 -8.92 -13.16
C PRO A 4 -9.02 -7.88 -12.71
N VAL A 5 -8.04 -8.33 -11.93
CA VAL A 5 -6.88 -7.52 -11.51
C VAL A 5 -5.66 -7.90 -12.34
N ALA A 6 -4.71 -6.98 -12.50
CA ALA A 6 -3.45 -7.23 -13.18
C ALA A 6 -2.73 -8.49 -12.62
N SER A 7 -2.11 -9.27 -13.49
CA SER A 7 -1.48 -10.55 -13.15
C SER A 7 -0.35 -10.38 -12.13
N TRP A 8 0.47 -9.33 -12.27
CA TRP A 8 1.56 -9.03 -11.35
C TRP A 8 1.06 -8.78 -9.91
N VAL A 9 -0.11 -8.16 -9.74
CA VAL A 9 -0.74 -7.95 -8.43
C VAL A 9 -1.11 -9.28 -7.80
N THR A 10 -1.66 -10.20 -8.61
CA THR A 10 -2.01 -11.56 -8.16
C THR A 10 -0.76 -12.33 -7.73
N THR A 11 0.31 -12.26 -8.51
CA THR A 11 1.61 -12.86 -8.19
C THR A 11 2.18 -12.29 -6.90
N LEU A 12 2.17 -10.96 -6.74
CA LEU A 12 2.72 -10.29 -5.56
C LEU A 12 1.95 -10.64 -4.28
N ARG A 13 0.62 -10.75 -4.38
CA ARG A 13 -0.23 -11.25 -3.28
C ARG A 13 0.10 -12.69 -2.89
N ALA A 14 0.24 -13.58 -3.87
CA ALA A 14 0.59 -14.97 -3.60
C ALA A 14 1.98 -15.11 -2.94
N GLN A 15 2.97 -14.37 -3.46
CA GLN A 15 4.32 -14.35 -2.88
C GLN A 15 4.33 -13.77 -1.47
N GLY A 16 3.61 -12.66 -1.24
CA GLY A 16 3.47 -12.05 0.08
C GLY A 16 2.83 -13.01 1.08
N ALA A 17 1.76 -13.70 0.68
CA ALA A 17 1.10 -14.69 1.52
C ALA A 17 2.03 -15.84 1.90
N GLY A 18 2.75 -16.42 0.94
CA GLY A 18 3.71 -17.49 1.19
C GLY A 18 4.86 -17.05 2.10
N ALA A 19 5.44 -15.88 1.85
CA ALA A 19 6.53 -15.34 2.66
C ALA A 19 6.08 -15.02 4.10
N PHE A 20 4.89 -14.45 4.28
CA PHE A 20 4.36 -14.18 5.62
C PHE A 20 4.00 -15.48 6.36
N ALA A 21 3.41 -16.46 5.68
CA ALA A 21 3.10 -17.76 6.29
C ALA A 21 4.37 -18.48 6.80
N ALA A 22 5.50 -18.33 6.10
CA ALA A 22 6.78 -18.89 6.52
C ALA A 22 7.42 -18.12 7.69
N ALA A 23 7.33 -16.79 7.69
CA ALA A 23 8.02 -15.95 8.68
C ALA A 23 7.21 -15.74 9.97
N GLY A 24 5.89 -15.65 9.87
CA GLY A 24 4.97 -15.29 10.93
C GLY A 24 5.06 -13.83 11.36
N LEU A 25 4.45 -13.52 12.50
CA LEU A 25 4.63 -12.22 13.14
C LEU A 25 6.08 -12.00 13.56
N PRO A 26 6.57 -10.76 13.52
CA PRO A 26 7.88 -10.45 14.06
C PRO A 26 8.02 -10.75 15.55
N ARG A 27 9.18 -11.27 15.93
CA ARG A 27 9.47 -11.79 17.28
C ARG A 27 10.75 -11.18 17.86
N ALA A 28 10.87 -11.22 19.19
CA ALA A 28 12.01 -10.62 19.89
C ALA A 28 13.37 -11.29 19.59
N ASP A 29 13.37 -12.53 19.11
CA ASP A 29 14.56 -13.27 18.69
C ASP A 29 15.10 -12.84 17.31
N GLN A 30 14.41 -11.91 16.63
CA GLN A 30 14.84 -11.33 15.36
C GLN A 30 15.50 -9.97 15.61
N ASP A 31 16.71 -9.76 15.04
CA ASP A 31 17.56 -8.59 15.35
C ASP A 31 16.87 -7.23 15.15
N GLY A 32 15.91 -7.11 14.22
CA GLY A 32 15.13 -5.89 13.98
C GLY A 32 13.92 -5.68 14.91
N TRP A 33 13.60 -6.66 15.78
CA TRP A 33 12.35 -6.73 16.54
C TRP A 33 12.56 -6.98 18.03
N ARG A 34 13.81 -7.00 18.50
CA ARG A 34 14.18 -7.21 19.92
C ARG A 34 13.45 -6.27 20.88
N HIS A 35 13.29 -5.01 20.50
CA HIS A 35 12.70 -3.96 21.35
C HIS A 35 11.23 -3.67 21.05
N THR A 36 10.69 -4.22 19.97
CA THR A 36 9.34 -3.89 19.49
C THR A 36 8.57 -5.11 18.95
N PRO A 37 8.65 -6.31 19.58
CA PRO A 37 8.02 -7.51 19.03
C PRO A 37 6.51 -7.37 18.96
N LEU A 38 5.87 -8.04 17.98
CA LEU A 38 4.42 -8.08 17.93
C LEU A 38 3.88 -9.22 18.80
N PRO A 39 2.78 -9.00 19.55
CA PRO A 39 2.27 -10.00 20.45
C PRO A 39 1.67 -11.18 19.64
N PRO A 40 1.85 -12.44 20.06
CA PRO A 40 1.41 -13.60 19.28
C PRO A 40 -0.10 -13.66 19.04
N ASP A 41 -0.90 -13.09 19.95
CA ASP A 41 -2.35 -12.98 19.86
C ASP A 41 -2.80 -11.79 19.00
N LEU A 42 -1.90 -11.00 18.42
CA LEU A 42 -2.28 -9.84 17.59
C LEU A 42 -3.26 -10.22 16.47
N MET A 43 -3.04 -11.37 15.82
CA MET A 43 -3.89 -11.82 14.71
C MET A 43 -5.29 -12.23 15.15
N THR A 44 -5.51 -12.54 16.43
CA THR A 44 -6.85 -12.90 16.96
C THR A 44 -7.62 -11.69 17.49
N ARG A 45 -6.96 -10.52 17.61
CA ARG A 45 -7.59 -9.26 18.07
C ARG A 45 -8.38 -8.56 16.97
N PHE A 46 -8.12 -8.88 15.71
CA PHE A 46 -8.83 -8.31 14.59
C PHE A 46 -9.84 -9.31 14.00
N GLY A 47 -10.91 -8.80 13.39
CA GLY A 47 -11.83 -9.62 12.61
C GLY A 47 -11.12 -10.42 11.50
N ALA A 48 -11.76 -11.49 11.01
CA ALA A 48 -11.17 -12.45 10.05
C ALA A 48 -10.85 -11.88 8.65
N GLY A 49 -10.96 -10.57 8.43
CA GLY A 49 -10.81 -9.95 7.12
C GLY A 49 -10.12 -8.59 7.17
N VAL A 50 -9.65 -8.17 5.99
CA VAL A 50 -9.10 -6.83 5.78
C VAL A 50 -10.24 -5.87 5.47
N ALA A 51 -10.49 -4.94 6.38
CA ALA A 51 -11.46 -3.87 6.19
C ALA A 51 -11.06 -2.95 5.04
N PRO A 52 -12.04 -2.36 4.33
CA PRO A 52 -11.76 -1.32 3.36
C PRO A 52 -11.07 -0.14 4.04
N LEU A 53 -10.25 0.57 3.27
CA LEU A 53 -9.67 1.84 3.68
C LEU A 53 -10.46 2.97 3.02
N ASP A 54 -10.91 3.92 3.83
CA ASP A 54 -11.44 5.17 3.32
C ASP A 54 -10.28 6.13 3.00
N VAL A 55 -10.28 6.65 1.78
CA VAL A 55 -9.26 7.59 1.31
C VAL A 55 -9.92 8.86 0.82
N THR A 56 -9.50 9.98 1.36
CA THR A 56 -9.76 11.31 0.82
C THR A 56 -8.44 12.04 0.59
N TYR A 57 -8.48 13.11 -0.22
CA TYR A 57 -7.33 13.98 -0.38
C TYR A 57 -7.75 15.44 -0.58
N ALA A 58 -6.85 16.36 -0.24
CA ALA A 58 -6.94 17.78 -0.55
C ALA A 58 -5.69 18.20 -1.33
N GLY A 59 -5.87 18.95 -2.42
CA GLY A 59 -4.79 19.39 -3.30
C GLY A 59 -5.24 19.48 -4.76
N PRO A 60 -4.29 19.61 -5.70
CA PRO A 60 -4.60 19.66 -7.13
C PRO A 60 -5.25 18.36 -7.62
N GLU A 61 -6.25 18.48 -8.47
CA GLU A 61 -7.01 17.36 -9.02
C GLU A 61 -6.18 16.54 -10.03
N GLY A 62 -6.57 15.28 -10.22
CA GLY A 62 -5.99 14.41 -11.25
C GLY A 62 -4.64 13.80 -10.89
N LEU A 63 -4.08 14.11 -9.71
CA LEU A 63 -2.79 13.58 -9.25
C LEU A 63 -2.91 12.31 -8.39
N VAL A 64 -4.11 12.01 -7.87
CA VAL A 64 -4.36 10.92 -6.92
C VAL A 64 -5.35 9.93 -7.51
N HIS A 65 -4.97 8.65 -7.52
CA HIS A 65 -5.78 7.54 -7.99
C HIS A 65 -5.98 6.53 -6.87
N LYS A 66 -7.20 5.96 -6.78
CA LYS A 66 -7.42 4.79 -5.92
C LYS A 66 -6.61 3.63 -6.47
N LEU A 67 -5.88 2.96 -5.59
CA LEU A 67 -4.92 1.96 -6.03
C LEU A 67 -5.58 0.74 -6.71
N MET A 68 -6.76 0.34 -6.25
CA MET A 68 -7.55 -0.72 -6.90
C MET A 68 -7.98 -0.37 -8.33
N ASP A 69 -8.21 0.92 -8.61
CA ASP A 69 -8.59 1.37 -9.95
C ASP A 69 -7.40 1.21 -10.91
N CYS A 70 -6.18 1.46 -10.42
CA CYS A 70 -4.94 1.21 -11.17
C CYS A 70 -4.74 -0.29 -11.48
N TYR A 71 -5.12 -1.19 -10.57
CA TYR A 71 -4.96 -2.63 -10.76
C TYR A 71 -6.00 -3.28 -11.67
N THR A 72 -7.16 -2.64 -11.79
CA THR A 72 -8.29 -3.15 -12.58
C THR A 72 -8.36 -2.52 -13.98
N GLY A 73 -7.54 -1.51 -14.24
CA GLY A 73 -7.57 -0.75 -15.50
C GLY A 73 -8.73 0.24 -15.57
N ALA A 74 -9.33 0.61 -14.44
CA ALA A 74 -10.38 1.62 -14.38
C ALA A 74 -9.83 3.06 -14.57
N VAL A 75 -8.51 3.23 -14.41
CA VAL A 75 -7.75 4.43 -14.77
C VAL A 75 -6.65 4.05 -15.77
N PRO A 76 -6.08 5.03 -16.51
CA PRO A 76 -4.91 4.80 -17.35
C PRO A 76 -3.80 4.08 -16.58
N ALA A 77 -3.11 3.16 -17.27
CA ALA A 77 -2.05 2.37 -16.67
C ALA A 77 -0.89 3.28 -16.23
N LEU A 78 -0.51 3.19 -14.96
CA LEU A 78 0.68 3.83 -14.41
C LEU A 78 1.86 2.88 -14.57
N GLU A 79 2.63 3.03 -15.64
CA GLU A 79 3.70 2.09 -16.03
C GLU A 79 4.76 1.90 -14.93
N TRP A 80 4.98 2.92 -14.09
CA TRP A 80 5.92 2.88 -12.97
C TRP A 80 5.46 2.00 -11.79
N LEU A 81 4.17 1.70 -11.69
CA LEU A 81 3.55 1.12 -10.49
C LEU A 81 4.02 -0.31 -10.23
N GLU A 82 4.07 -1.15 -11.27
CA GLU A 82 4.52 -2.54 -11.15
C GLU A 82 5.98 -2.60 -10.72
N GLY A 83 6.85 -1.80 -11.35
CA GLY A 83 8.28 -1.75 -11.02
C GLY A 83 8.53 -1.25 -9.59
N LEU A 84 7.73 -0.29 -9.10
CA LEU A 84 7.83 0.19 -7.72
C LEU A 84 7.38 -0.87 -6.71
N GLN A 85 6.24 -1.53 -6.95
CA GLN A 85 5.62 -2.42 -5.98
C GLN A 85 6.19 -3.84 -5.98
N SER A 86 6.71 -4.31 -7.11
CA SER A 86 7.32 -5.64 -7.23
C SER A 86 8.72 -5.75 -6.63
N ARG A 87 9.18 -4.72 -5.91
CA ARG A 87 10.45 -4.76 -5.18
C ARG A 87 10.42 -5.86 -4.10
N PRO A 88 11.55 -6.53 -3.82
CA PRO A 88 11.61 -7.59 -2.82
C PRO A 88 11.13 -7.13 -1.45
N ALA A 89 10.40 -8.01 -0.76
CA ALA A 89 9.86 -7.72 0.55
C ALA A 89 10.95 -7.51 1.60
N ARG A 90 10.79 -6.49 2.46
CA ARG A 90 11.74 -6.13 3.53
C ARG A 90 11.32 -6.67 4.89
N GLY A 91 11.01 -7.97 4.95
CA GLY A 91 10.61 -8.68 6.18
C GLY A 91 9.11 -9.02 6.25
N PRO A 92 8.67 -9.63 7.37
CA PRO A 92 7.34 -10.25 7.49
C PRO A 92 6.18 -9.27 7.30
N LEU A 93 6.23 -8.07 7.87
CA LEU A 93 5.13 -7.10 7.71
C LEU A 93 5.01 -6.57 6.28
N TRP A 94 6.12 -6.47 5.55
CA TRP A 94 6.07 -6.15 4.13
C TRP A 94 5.41 -7.29 3.33
N ALA A 95 5.75 -8.54 3.65
CA ALA A 95 5.11 -9.70 3.04
C ALA A 95 3.60 -9.74 3.32
N LEU A 96 3.18 -9.44 4.56
CA LEU A 96 1.77 -9.30 4.93
C LEU A 96 1.09 -8.18 4.13
N ALA A 97 1.77 -7.05 3.97
CA ALA A 97 1.26 -5.93 3.19
C ALA A 97 1.12 -6.26 1.69
N ASN A 98 2.01 -7.08 1.15
CA ASN A 98 1.88 -7.61 -0.21
C ASN A 98 0.75 -8.63 -0.34
N ALA A 99 0.58 -9.51 0.66
CA ALA A 99 -0.50 -10.52 0.68
C ALA A 99 -1.90 -9.88 0.58
N HIS A 100 -2.05 -8.69 1.16
CA HIS A 100 -3.29 -7.93 1.18
C HIS A 100 -3.24 -6.65 0.34
N LEU A 101 -2.38 -6.61 -0.68
CA LEU A 101 -2.22 -5.45 -1.55
C LEU A 101 -3.53 -5.13 -2.28
N ARG A 102 -4.32 -4.18 -1.77
CA ARG A 102 -5.64 -3.84 -2.30
C ARG A 102 -5.85 -2.33 -2.21
N ASP A 103 -5.87 -1.81 -0.99
CA ASP A 103 -6.31 -0.43 -0.74
C ASP A 103 -5.13 0.55 -0.61
N GLY A 104 -5.46 1.82 -0.81
CA GLY A 104 -4.52 2.94 -0.74
C GLY A 104 -4.58 3.79 -2.00
N VAL A 105 -3.48 4.50 -2.27
CA VAL A 105 -3.39 5.49 -3.36
C VAL A 105 -2.14 5.34 -4.20
N ALA A 106 -2.29 5.64 -5.48
CA ALA A 106 -1.20 5.99 -6.37
C ALA A 106 -1.23 7.51 -6.61
N VAL A 107 -0.12 8.18 -6.33
CA VAL A 107 0.09 9.60 -6.59
C VAL A 107 1.07 9.74 -7.74
N ASP A 108 0.66 10.41 -8.82
CA ASP A 108 1.49 10.67 -9.99
C ASP A 108 1.68 12.18 -10.16
N ILE A 109 2.87 12.68 -9.87
CA ILE A 109 3.22 14.09 -10.05
C ILE A 109 3.98 14.24 -11.38
N PRO A 110 3.45 14.96 -12.38
CA PRO A 110 4.07 15.09 -13.69
C PRO A 110 5.46 15.74 -13.66
N GLU A 111 6.25 15.49 -14.71
CA GLU A 111 7.54 16.14 -14.94
C GLU A 111 7.44 17.67 -14.85
N GLY A 112 8.38 18.29 -14.15
CA GLY A 112 8.47 19.74 -14.00
C GLY A 112 7.37 20.40 -13.16
N ALA A 113 6.39 19.65 -12.66
CA ALA A 113 5.31 20.20 -11.85
C ALA A 113 5.85 20.74 -10.51
N ALA A 114 5.48 21.97 -10.16
CA ALA A 114 5.76 22.55 -8.84
C ALA A 114 4.42 22.83 -8.16
N LEU A 115 4.09 22.08 -7.11
CA LEU A 115 2.84 22.26 -6.37
C LEU A 115 3.01 23.37 -5.33
N ASP A 116 2.22 24.44 -5.46
CA ASP A 116 2.22 25.58 -4.52
C ASP A 116 1.48 25.28 -3.21
N VAL A 117 0.65 24.22 -3.20
CA VAL A 117 -0.09 23.74 -2.03
C VAL A 117 0.25 22.27 -1.77
N PRO A 118 0.28 21.83 -0.51
CA PRO A 118 0.55 20.44 -0.19
C PRO A 118 -0.58 19.54 -0.69
N LEU A 119 -0.22 18.35 -1.14
CA LEU A 119 -1.15 17.24 -1.31
C LEU A 119 -1.33 16.56 0.04
N VAL A 120 -2.50 16.69 0.65
CA VAL A 120 -2.83 16.06 1.93
C VAL A 120 -3.64 14.81 1.66
N LEU A 121 -3.09 13.66 2.01
CA LEU A 121 -3.75 12.36 1.95
C LEU A 121 -4.36 12.08 3.33
N THR A 122 -5.59 11.58 3.37
CA THR A 122 -6.21 11.13 4.63
C THR A 122 -6.67 9.70 4.47
N LEU A 123 -6.00 8.81 5.19
CA LEU A 123 -6.26 7.37 5.21
C LEU A 123 -6.98 7.04 6.51
N THR A 124 -8.28 6.75 6.41
CA THR A 124 -9.12 6.52 7.59
C THR A 124 -9.29 5.02 7.82
N GLY A 125 -8.83 4.57 8.99
CA GLY A 125 -9.09 3.23 9.51
C GLY A 125 -10.35 3.19 10.37
N HIS A 126 -10.84 1.98 10.62
CA HIS A 126 -12.02 1.73 11.44
C HIS A 126 -11.65 0.90 12.68
N ASP A 127 -12.21 1.28 13.83
CA ASP A 127 -11.88 0.67 15.12
C ASP A 127 -12.15 -0.85 15.13
N GLY A 128 -11.24 -1.60 15.77
CA GLY A 128 -11.29 -3.07 15.84
C GLY A 128 -11.07 -3.80 14.51
N GLN A 129 -10.80 -3.09 13.41
CA GLN A 129 -10.61 -3.69 12.10
C GLN A 129 -9.14 -3.74 11.68
N PHE A 130 -8.75 -4.84 11.04
CA PHE A 130 -7.44 -4.93 10.39
C PHE A 130 -7.51 -4.27 9.02
N LEU A 131 -6.62 -3.31 8.79
CA LEU A 131 -6.48 -2.64 7.50
C LEU A 131 -5.06 -2.80 6.98
N MET A 132 -4.93 -2.78 5.66
CA MET A 132 -3.64 -2.75 5.00
C MET A 132 -3.66 -1.69 3.93
N THR A 133 -2.86 -0.65 4.12
CA THR A 133 -2.74 0.44 3.17
C THR A 133 -1.46 0.34 2.34
N ARG A 134 -1.51 0.86 1.11
CA ARG A 134 -0.35 1.12 0.30
C ARG A 134 -0.42 2.51 -0.33
N THR A 135 0.56 3.33 0.00
CA THR A 135 0.78 4.62 -0.65
C THR A 135 1.95 4.49 -1.63
N ALA A 136 1.70 4.76 -2.90
CA ALA A 136 2.67 4.68 -3.99
C ALA A 136 2.79 6.06 -4.63
N ILE A 137 4.00 6.64 -4.64
CA ILE A 137 4.22 8.01 -5.09
C ILE A 137 5.28 7.99 -6.18
N HIS A 138 4.94 8.56 -7.33
CA HIS A 138 5.87 8.88 -8.40
C HIS A 138 6.01 10.40 -8.50
N LEU A 139 7.26 10.87 -8.47
CA LEU A 139 7.63 12.25 -8.66
C LEU A 139 8.38 12.35 -9.98
N GLY A 140 7.76 12.98 -10.98
CA GLY A 140 8.36 13.19 -12.29
C GLY A 140 9.67 13.99 -12.20
N PRO A 141 10.57 13.86 -13.19
CA PRO A 141 11.83 14.60 -13.18
C PRO A 141 11.62 16.10 -13.00
N GLY A 142 12.43 16.73 -12.14
CA GLY A 142 12.33 18.16 -11.85
C GLY A 142 11.08 18.62 -11.08
N ALA A 143 10.15 17.70 -10.76
CA ALA A 143 8.95 18.04 -10.02
C ALA A 143 9.24 18.31 -8.53
N ARG A 144 8.38 19.12 -7.92
CA ARG A 144 8.45 19.53 -6.51
C ARG A 144 7.05 19.48 -5.92
N ALA A 145 6.88 18.72 -4.84
CA ALA A 145 5.63 18.61 -4.13
C ALA A 145 5.89 18.45 -2.63
N THR A 146 4.95 18.94 -1.82
CA THR A 146 4.83 18.57 -0.41
C THR A 146 3.67 17.58 -0.30
N ILE A 147 3.92 16.42 0.29
CA ILE A 147 2.91 15.39 0.53
C ILE A 147 2.82 15.14 2.03
N ILE A 148 1.61 15.11 2.55
CA ILE A 148 1.31 14.84 3.96
C ILE A 148 0.40 13.61 4.00
N GLU A 149 0.75 12.61 4.81
CA GLU A 149 -0.01 11.39 5.06
C GLU A 149 -0.41 11.30 6.54
#